data_AF-A0A4R0HXU7-F1
#
_entry.id   AF-A0A4R0HXU7-F1
#
_cell.length_a   1.000
_cell.length_b   1.000
_cell.length_c   1.000
_cell.angle_alpha   90.00
_cell.angle_beta   90.00
_cell.angle_gamma   90.00
#
_symmetry.space_group_name_H-M   'P 1'
#
loop_
_entity.id
_entity.type
_entity.pdbx_description
1 polymer ?
#
loop_
_entity_poly.entity_id
_entity_poly.type
_entity_poly.pdbx_seq_one_letter_code
_entity_poly.pdbx_strand_id
1 'polypeptide(L)'
;MTMQASQFSAQVLGWYDKYGRKTLPWQIEKTPYKVWLSEVMLQQTQVATVIPYFQRFMARFPTVTDLANAPLDEVMHLWTGLGYYARARNLHKAAQQVANQHAGRFPETFEDVAALPGVGRSTAGAILSLSLGKHFPILDGNVKRVLARCYAVDGWPGKKEVEKRLWEISTEVTPAQGVERFNQAMMDLGAMVCTRSKPKCELCPLQTGCEAYAANTWAQYPGKKPKQTLPERTGYLLLMQHEGEVYLEQRPPSGLWGGLFCFPQFSDEASLRAWLAQRKISADNLSQLVAFRHTFSHFHLDIVPMWLGVSSFSSCMDESAGLWYNLAQPPSVGLAAPVERLIQQLRAEVR
;
A
#
# COMPACT_ATOMS: atom_id res chain seq x y z
N MET A 1 -20.32 -27.35 17.48
CA MET A 1 -21.42 -26.37 17.61
C MET A 1 -20.87 -25.03 17.13
N THR A 2 -21.45 -24.49 16.06
CA THR A 2 -21.01 -23.20 15.50
C THR A 2 -21.47 -22.08 16.44
N MET A 3 -20.57 -21.13 16.73
CA MET A 3 -20.85 -20.00 17.64
C MET A 3 -21.96 -19.10 17.08
N GLN A 4 -22.94 -18.76 17.90
CA GLN A 4 -24.00 -17.81 17.51
C GLN A 4 -23.40 -16.41 17.26
N ALA A 5 -23.93 -15.70 16.27
CA ALA A 5 -23.45 -14.37 15.89
C ALA A 5 -23.46 -13.36 17.07
N SER A 6 -24.54 -13.33 17.86
CA SER A 6 -24.65 -12.45 19.03
C SER A 6 -23.56 -12.72 20.08
N GLN A 7 -23.25 -13.99 20.33
CA GLN A 7 -22.16 -14.40 21.22
C GLN A 7 -20.80 -13.99 20.65
N PHE A 8 -20.58 -14.19 19.35
CA PHE A 8 -19.35 -13.78 18.66
C PHE A 8 -19.10 -12.28 18.84
N SER A 9 -20.08 -11.45 18.49
CA SER A 9 -19.95 -9.99 18.58
C SER A 9 -19.69 -9.53 20.01
N ALA A 10 -20.41 -10.10 20.99
CA ALA A 10 -20.24 -9.77 22.41
C ALA A 10 -18.82 -10.11 22.93
N GLN A 11 -18.28 -11.27 22.57
CA GLN A 11 -16.92 -11.68 22.96
C GLN A 11 -15.85 -10.78 22.34
N VAL A 12 -15.99 -10.44 21.05
CA VAL A 12 -15.05 -9.55 20.36
C VAL A 12 -15.06 -8.15 20.98
N LEU A 13 -16.24 -7.58 21.24
CA LEU A 13 -16.37 -6.27 21.87
C LEU A 13 -15.80 -6.26 23.29
N GLY A 14 -16.14 -7.26 24.11
CA GLY A 14 -15.60 -7.37 25.47
C GLY A 14 -14.07 -7.50 25.52
N TRP A 15 -13.47 -8.14 24.53
CA TRP A 15 -12.02 -8.16 24.37
C TRP A 15 -11.46 -6.81 23.95
N TYR A 16 -12.08 -6.15 22.97
CA TYR A 16 -11.63 -4.86 22.47
C TYR A 16 -11.67 -3.78 23.55
N ASP A 17 -12.69 -3.80 24.40
CA ASP A 17 -12.81 -2.87 25.51
C ASP A 17 -11.65 -2.99 26.50
N LYS A 18 -11.06 -4.18 26.68
CA LYS A 18 -9.94 -4.42 27.59
C LYS A 18 -8.56 -4.32 26.93
N TYR A 19 -8.43 -4.79 25.69
CA TYR A 19 -7.12 -5.05 25.06
C TYR A 19 -6.95 -4.42 23.68
N GLY A 20 -8.01 -3.86 23.10
CA GLY A 20 -7.99 -3.24 21.78
C GLY A 20 -7.13 -1.98 21.74
N ARG A 21 -6.54 -1.68 20.59
CA ARG A 21 -5.79 -0.43 20.39
C ARG A 21 -6.79 0.69 20.13
N LYS A 22 -6.69 1.76 20.93
CA LYS A 22 -7.62 2.91 20.89
C LYS A 22 -6.91 4.26 20.75
N THR A 23 -5.59 4.24 20.64
CA THR A 23 -4.72 5.43 20.74
C THR A 23 -3.93 5.69 19.46
N LEU A 24 -4.23 4.99 18.37
CA LEU A 24 -3.55 5.25 17.08
C LEU A 24 -3.93 6.65 16.57
N PRO A 25 -3.04 7.34 15.83
CA PRO A 25 -3.29 8.73 15.41
C PRO A 25 -4.61 8.94 14.66
N TRP A 26 -5.03 7.97 13.85
CA TRP A 26 -6.29 8.01 13.08
C TRP A 26 -7.54 7.58 13.89
N GLN A 27 -7.37 7.13 15.14
CA GLN A 27 -8.47 6.80 16.05
C GLN A 27 -8.87 7.97 16.96
N ILE A 28 -8.03 8.99 17.06
CA ILE A 28 -8.30 10.22 17.81
C ILE A 28 -9.04 11.20 16.91
N GLU A 29 -10.13 11.80 17.39
CA GLU A 29 -10.96 12.76 16.64
C GLU A 29 -11.26 12.26 15.22
N LYS A 30 -11.99 11.15 15.16
CA LYS A 30 -12.27 10.44 13.91
C LYS A 30 -13.08 11.32 12.97
N THR A 31 -12.60 11.43 11.73
CA THR A 31 -13.34 12.00 10.60
C THR A 31 -13.27 11.02 9.43
N PRO A 32 -14.24 11.02 8.49
CA PRO A 32 -14.16 10.17 7.31
C PRO A 32 -12.87 10.35 6.52
N TYR A 33 -12.37 11.58 6.40
CA TYR A 33 -11.09 11.88 5.73
C TYR A 33 -9.89 11.21 6.41
N LYS A 34 -9.74 11.38 7.74
CA LYS A 34 -8.63 10.77 8.50
C LYS A 34 -8.67 9.24 8.44
N VAL A 35 -9.85 8.67 8.60
CA VAL A 35 -10.05 7.22 8.54
C VAL A 35 -9.71 6.70 7.14
N TRP A 36 -10.25 7.32 6.09
CA TRP A 36 -9.96 6.96 4.71
C TRP A 36 -8.46 7.00 4.39
N LEU A 37 -7.76 8.08 4.77
CA LEU A 37 -6.33 8.20 4.56
C LEU A 37 -5.56 7.04 5.25
N SER A 38 -5.88 6.75 6.52
CA SER A 38 -5.25 5.64 7.24
C SER A 38 -5.55 4.28 6.61
N GLU A 39 -6.79 4.04 6.17
CA GLU A 39 -7.20 2.78 5.57
C GLU A 39 -6.46 2.53 4.25
N VAL A 40 -6.30 3.56 3.41
CA VAL A 40 -5.52 3.45 2.18
C VAL A 40 -4.05 3.17 2.51
N MET A 41 -3.45 3.85 3.49
CA MET A 41 -2.07 3.60 3.91
C MET A 41 -1.87 2.20 4.49
N LEU A 42 -2.83 1.67 5.23
CA LEU A 42 -2.76 0.34 5.88
C LEU A 42 -2.93 -0.83 4.92
N GLN A 43 -3.38 -0.60 3.69
CA GLN A 43 -3.43 -1.63 2.66
C GLN A 43 -2.03 -2.24 2.44
N GLN A 44 -1.85 -3.50 2.83
CA GLN A 44 -0.59 -4.24 2.69
C GLN A 44 0.62 -3.56 3.36
N THR A 45 0.40 -2.67 4.35
CA THR A 45 1.45 -1.96 5.07
C THR A 45 1.24 -2.09 6.58
N GLN A 46 2.31 -2.25 7.35
CA GLN A 46 2.21 -2.43 8.79
C GLN A 46 1.89 -1.12 9.52
N VAL A 47 1.12 -1.21 10.61
CA VAL A 47 0.71 -0.06 11.44
C VAL A 47 1.92 0.78 11.88
N ALA A 48 2.99 0.15 12.37
CA ALA A 48 4.19 0.85 12.83
C ALA A 48 4.85 1.68 11.71
N THR A 49 4.85 1.16 10.47
CA THR A 49 5.33 1.89 9.30
C THR A 49 4.41 3.06 8.95
N VAL A 50 3.08 2.89 9.05
CA VAL A 50 2.09 3.90 8.64
C VAL A 50 2.06 5.11 9.58
N ILE A 51 2.24 4.93 10.89
CA ILE A 51 2.13 6.01 11.90
C ILE A 51 2.88 7.29 11.49
N PRO A 52 4.20 7.26 11.21
CA PRO A 52 4.94 8.49 10.87
C PRO A 52 4.51 9.10 9.53
N TYR A 53 4.06 8.28 8.57
CA TYR A 53 3.55 8.80 7.29
C TYR A 53 2.20 9.48 7.45
N PHE A 54 1.27 8.86 8.18
CA PHE A 54 -0.03 9.45 8.46
C PHE A 54 0.11 10.81 9.13
N GLN A 55 1.00 10.93 10.13
CA GLN A 55 1.24 12.19 10.82
C GLN A 55 1.79 13.28 9.88
N ARG A 56 2.79 12.97 9.04
CA ARG A 56 3.32 13.93 8.06
C ARG A 56 2.28 14.32 7.01
N PHE A 57 1.51 13.36 6.51
CA PHE A 57 0.43 13.63 5.55
C PHE A 57 -0.65 14.52 6.14
N MET A 58 -1.13 14.24 7.35
CA MET A 58 -2.15 15.06 8.00
C MET A 58 -1.64 16.47 8.36
N ALA A 59 -0.35 16.61 8.67
CA ALA A 59 0.26 17.92 8.89
C ALA A 59 0.31 18.75 7.60
N ARG A 60 0.61 18.12 6.46
CA ARG A 60 0.70 18.79 5.15
C ARG A 60 -0.65 18.99 4.47
N PHE A 61 -1.55 18.02 4.60
CA PHE A 61 -2.88 17.99 4.02
C PHE A 61 -3.93 17.77 5.14
N PRO A 62 -4.26 18.82 5.91
CA PRO A 62 -5.21 18.68 7.02
C PRO A 62 -6.63 18.31 6.57
N THR A 63 -7.03 18.73 5.36
CA THR A 63 -8.35 18.45 4.79
C THR A 63 -8.26 17.73 3.44
N VAL A 64 -9.39 17.13 3.03
CA VAL A 64 -9.50 16.50 1.71
C VAL A 64 -9.29 17.51 0.57
N THR A 65 -9.69 18.77 0.77
CA THR A 65 -9.51 19.84 -0.21
C THR A 65 -8.03 20.24 -0.34
N ASP A 66 -7.28 20.29 0.77
CA ASP A 66 -5.83 20.54 0.72
C ASP A 66 -5.11 19.45 -0.06
N LEU A 67 -5.51 18.18 0.16
CA LEU A 67 -4.98 17.06 -0.60
C LEU A 67 -5.35 17.14 -2.08
N ALA A 68 -6.58 17.53 -2.41
CA ALA A 68 -7.07 17.64 -3.78
C ALA A 68 -6.37 18.73 -4.61
N ASN A 69 -6.02 19.84 -3.95
CA ASN A 69 -5.38 21.00 -4.57
C ASN A 69 -3.84 20.85 -4.69
N ALA A 70 -3.26 19.85 -4.03
CA ALA A 70 -1.82 19.64 -4.06
C ALA A 70 -1.33 19.17 -5.44
N PRO A 71 -0.12 19.58 -5.86
CA PRO A 71 0.53 18.96 -7.02
C PRO A 71 0.71 17.46 -6.79
N LEU A 72 0.48 16.65 -7.83
CA LEU A 72 0.62 15.20 -7.73
C LEU A 72 2.03 14.80 -7.25
N ASP A 73 3.07 15.46 -7.75
CA ASP A 73 4.45 15.12 -7.38
C ASP A 73 4.73 15.29 -5.90
N GLU A 74 4.13 16.29 -5.25
CA GLU A 74 4.25 16.49 -3.80
C GLU A 74 3.56 15.36 -3.01
N VAL A 75 2.36 14.94 -3.44
CA VAL A 75 1.66 13.79 -2.85
C VAL A 75 2.48 12.51 -3.01
N MET A 76 3.06 12.30 -4.19
CA MET A 76 3.89 11.14 -4.49
C MET A 76 5.20 11.17 -3.70
N HIS A 77 5.80 12.34 -3.54
CA HIS A 77 7.00 12.55 -2.74
C HIS A 77 6.77 12.11 -1.30
N LEU A 78 5.71 12.61 -0.65
CA LEU A 78 5.39 12.24 0.73
C LEU A 78 5.06 10.75 0.88
N TRP A 79 4.55 10.10 -0.17
CA TRP A 79 4.25 8.67 -0.22
C TRP A 79 5.49 7.78 -0.46
N THR A 80 6.63 8.35 -0.86
CA THR A 80 7.86 7.61 -1.15
C THR A 80 8.26 6.75 0.05
N GLY A 81 8.50 5.46 -0.20
CA GLY A 81 8.82 4.48 0.84
C GLY A 81 7.63 3.66 1.36
N LEU A 82 6.37 4.09 1.18
CA LEU A 82 5.18 3.28 1.54
C LEU A 82 4.88 2.15 0.55
N GLY A 83 5.40 2.23 -0.68
CA GLY A 83 5.13 1.28 -1.74
C GLY A 83 3.68 1.30 -2.25
N TYR A 84 3.39 0.44 -3.24
CA TYR A 84 2.08 0.36 -3.91
C TYR A 84 1.53 1.73 -4.33
N TYR A 85 2.33 2.49 -5.08
CA TYR A 85 2.10 3.89 -5.44
C TYR A 85 0.82 4.18 -6.23
N ALA A 86 0.18 3.16 -6.80
CA ALA A 86 -1.18 3.29 -7.35
C ALA A 86 -2.17 3.75 -6.27
N ARG A 87 -1.95 3.39 -5.00
CA ARG A 87 -2.75 3.86 -3.86
C ARG A 87 -2.72 5.38 -3.73
N ALA A 88 -1.53 5.99 -3.76
CA ALA A 88 -1.37 7.44 -3.66
C ALA A 88 -2.05 8.17 -4.83
N ARG A 89 -1.88 7.66 -6.06
CA ARG A 89 -2.52 8.24 -7.25
C ARG A 89 -4.04 8.14 -7.18
N ASN A 90 -4.57 6.99 -6.77
CA ASN A 90 -6.01 6.82 -6.60
C ASN A 90 -6.56 7.65 -5.45
N LEU A 91 -5.84 7.74 -4.33
CA LEU A 91 -6.15 8.63 -3.21
C LEU A 91 -6.27 10.08 -3.68
N HIS A 92 -5.29 10.56 -4.45
CA HIS A 92 -5.30 11.93 -4.95
C HIS A 92 -6.47 12.19 -5.92
N LYS A 93 -6.72 11.28 -6.87
CA LYS A 93 -7.88 11.36 -7.77
C LYS A 93 -9.21 11.34 -7.02
N ALA A 94 -9.32 10.51 -6.01
CA ALA A 94 -10.50 10.45 -5.14
C ALA A 94 -10.67 11.73 -4.32
N ALA A 95 -9.58 12.33 -3.81
CA ALA A 95 -9.65 13.63 -3.14
C ALA A 95 -10.18 14.72 -4.07
N GLN A 96 -9.69 14.76 -5.32
CA GLN A 96 -10.20 15.67 -6.36
C GLN A 96 -11.67 15.42 -6.68
N GLN A 97 -12.09 14.15 -6.76
CA GLN A 97 -13.50 13.81 -6.93
C GLN A 97 -14.35 14.31 -5.76
N VAL A 98 -13.90 14.13 -4.51
CA VAL A 98 -14.58 14.64 -3.32
C VAL A 98 -14.68 16.17 -3.33
N ALA A 99 -13.60 16.87 -3.69
CA ALA A 99 -13.61 18.31 -3.81
C ALA A 99 -14.63 18.81 -4.86
N ASN A 100 -14.63 18.20 -6.04
CA ASN A 100 -15.41 18.67 -7.19
C ASN A 100 -16.88 18.22 -7.15
N GLN A 101 -17.16 16.97 -6.77
CA GLN A 101 -18.50 16.37 -6.85
C GLN A 101 -19.24 16.40 -5.51
N HIS A 102 -18.53 16.50 -4.40
CA HIS A 102 -19.09 16.50 -3.06
C HIS A 102 -18.76 17.78 -2.27
N ALA A 103 -18.35 18.85 -2.98
CA ALA A 103 -18.05 20.18 -2.41
C ALA A 103 -17.07 20.14 -1.22
N GLY A 104 -16.06 19.28 -1.30
CA GLY A 104 -15.05 19.11 -0.25
C GLY A 104 -15.55 18.39 1.01
N ARG A 105 -16.78 17.86 1.00
CA ARG A 105 -17.32 17.02 2.06
C ARG A 105 -17.17 15.56 1.67
N PHE A 106 -16.49 14.78 2.51
CA PHE A 106 -16.33 13.35 2.25
C PHE A 106 -17.70 12.66 2.22
N PRO A 107 -18.01 11.83 1.21
CA PRO A 107 -19.32 11.22 1.07
C PRO A 107 -19.65 10.27 2.22
N GLU A 108 -20.93 10.19 2.58
CA GLU A 108 -21.41 9.40 3.73
C GLU A 108 -22.36 8.25 3.32
N THR A 109 -22.61 8.06 2.04
CA THR A 109 -23.35 6.91 1.51
C THR A 109 -22.38 5.82 1.06
N PHE A 110 -22.82 4.57 1.04
CA PHE A 110 -21.94 3.46 0.67
C PHE A 110 -21.55 3.54 -0.80
N GLU A 111 -22.52 3.84 -1.65
CA GLU A 111 -22.40 3.91 -3.11
C GLU A 111 -21.40 4.99 -3.51
N ASP A 112 -21.52 6.19 -2.94
CA ASP A 112 -20.62 7.31 -3.25
C ASP A 112 -19.19 7.02 -2.78
N VAL A 113 -19.02 6.45 -1.57
CA VAL A 113 -17.69 6.10 -1.06
C VAL A 113 -17.06 4.98 -1.89
N ALA A 114 -17.83 3.95 -2.25
CA ALA A 114 -17.34 2.83 -3.06
C ALA A 114 -17.07 3.21 -4.53
N ALA A 115 -17.64 4.31 -5.02
CA ALA A 115 -17.35 4.86 -6.34
C ALA A 115 -15.99 5.60 -6.40
N LEU A 116 -15.39 5.93 -5.26
CA LEU A 116 -14.11 6.64 -5.22
C LEU A 116 -12.95 5.73 -5.73
N PRO A 117 -12.03 6.27 -6.54
CA PRO A 117 -10.85 5.54 -7.01
C PRO A 117 -10.06 4.89 -5.88
N GLY A 118 -9.81 3.59 -6.00
CA GLY A 118 -9.04 2.81 -5.02
C GLY A 118 -9.80 2.42 -3.76
N VAL A 119 -11.10 2.73 -3.65
CA VAL A 119 -11.96 2.33 -2.54
C VAL A 119 -12.77 1.10 -2.93
N GLY A 120 -12.43 -0.05 -2.37
CA GLY A 120 -13.21 -1.29 -2.54
C GLY A 120 -14.29 -1.46 -1.48
N ARG A 121 -15.15 -2.49 -1.64
CA ARG A 121 -16.26 -2.82 -0.73
C ARG A 121 -15.87 -2.81 0.76
N SER A 122 -14.77 -3.48 1.11
CA SER A 122 -14.31 -3.53 2.51
C SER A 122 -13.80 -2.19 3.02
N THR A 123 -13.16 -1.38 2.16
CA THR A 123 -12.64 -0.07 2.55
C THR A 123 -13.78 0.93 2.74
N ALA A 124 -14.80 0.90 1.88
CA ALA A 124 -16.01 1.69 2.07
C ALA A 124 -16.72 1.36 3.39
N GLY A 125 -16.88 0.07 3.69
CA GLY A 125 -17.43 -0.39 4.97
C GLY A 125 -16.59 0.06 6.17
N ALA A 126 -15.26 -0.02 6.08
CA ALA A 126 -14.36 0.42 7.15
C ALA A 126 -14.48 1.93 7.39
N ILE A 127 -14.44 2.76 6.34
CA ILE A 127 -14.55 4.21 6.48
C ILE A 127 -15.85 4.59 7.17
N LEU A 128 -16.98 4.12 6.65
CA LEU A 128 -18.30 4.51 7.12
C LEU A 128 -18.62 3.98 8.52
N SER A 129 -18.21 2.75 8.84
CA SER A 129 -18.41 2.18 10.18
C SER A 129 -17.51 2.83 11.24
N LEU A 130 -16.23 3.04 10.95
CA LEU A 130 -15.29 3.55 11.95
C LEU A 130 -15.49 5.04 12.25
N SER A 131 -15.81 5.83 11.22
CA SER A 131 -15.96 7.28 11.33
C SER A 131 -17.37 7.73 11.69
N LEU A 132 -18.41 7.05 11.17
CA LEU A 132 -19.81 7.48 11.31
C LEU A 132 -20.70 6.45 12.03
N GLY A 133 -20.16 5.30 12.45
CA GLY A 133 -20.94 4.25 13.12
C GLY A 133 -21.99 3.59 12.21
N LYS A 134 -21.85 3.69 10.88
CA LYS A 134 -22.79 3.07 9.95
C LYS A 134 -22.61 1.55 9.94
N HIS A 135 -23.74 0.83 9.90
CA HIS A 135 -23.77 -0.64 9.99
C HIS A 135 -23.30 -1.30 8.69
N PHE A 136 -21.98 -1.34 8.49
CA PHE A 136 -21.36 -2.03 7.35
C PHE A 136 -20.30 -3.02 7.81
N PRO A 137 -20.30 -4.26 7.28
CA PRO A 137 -19.25 -5.23 7.54
C PRO A 137 -17.96 -4.90 6.79
N ILE A 138 -16.86 -5.46 7.25
CA ILE A 138 -15.55 -5.41 6.58
C ILE A 138 -15.02 -6.81 6.30
N LEU A 139 -14.08 -6.94 5.37
CA LEU A 139 -13.48 -8.22 5.02
C LEU A 139 -12.05 -8.07 4.48
N ASP A 140 -11.18 -7.43 5.28
CA ASP A 140 -9.76 -7.32 4.98
C ASP A 140 -9.02 -8.67 5.19
N GLY A 141 -7.71 -8.70 4.95
CA GLY A 141 -6.92 -9.92 5.12
C GLY A 141 -6.87 -10.43 6.57
N ASN A 142 -7.07 -9.57 7.57
CA ASN A 142 -7.14 -9.96 8.98
C ASN A 142 -8.48 -10.63 9.29
N VAL A 143 -9.59 -9.99 8.92
CA VAL A 143 -10.94 -10.49 9.12
C VAL A 143 -11.15 -11.80 8.35
N LYS A 144 -10.70 -11.89 7.08
CA LYS A 144 -10.75 -13.16 6.30
C LYS A 144 -10.10 -14.32 7.07
N ARG A 145 -8.96 -14.08 7.72
CA ARG A 145 -8.24 -15.12 8.48
C ARG A 145 -8.95 -15.50 9.79
N VAL A 146 -9.46 -14.51 10.53
CA VAL A 146 -10.21 -14.76 11.76
C VAL A 146 -11.46 -15.59 11.45
N LEU A 147 -12.26 -15.14 10.47
CA LEU A 147 -13.50 -15.82 10.10
C LEU A 147 -13.26 -17.21 9.50
N ALA A 148 -12.28 -17.35 8.59
CA ALA A 148 -11.97 -18.65 8.00
C ALA A 148 -11.55 -19.68 9.06
N ARG A 149 -10.81 -19.26 10.10
CA ARG A 149 -10.44 -20.16 11.21
C ARG A 149 -11.59 -20.42 12.17
N CYS A 150 -12.35 -19.38 12.54
CA CYS A 150 -13.43 -19.53 13.51
C CYS A 150 -14.54 -20.45 13.00
N TYR A 151 -14.88 -20.34 11.71
CA TYR A 151 -15.97 -21.06 11.05
C TYR A 151 -15.48 -22.14 10.07
N ALA A 152 -14.20 -22.54 10.16
CA ALA A 152 -13.57 -23.57 9.32
C ALA A 152 -13.87 -23.44 7.81
N VAL A 153 -13.86 -22.21 7.27
CA VAL A 153 -14.18 -21.93 5.86
C VAL A 153 -13.00 -22.36 4.99
N ASP A 154 -13.13 -23.52 4.34
CA ASP A 154 -12.10 -24.08 3.48
C ASP A 154 -11.95 -23.32 2.15
N GLY A 155 -10.78 -23.44 1.55
CA GLY A 155 -10.46 -22.88 0.25
C GLY A 155 -9.76 -21.52 0.29
N TRP A 156 -9.22 -21.14 -0.87
CA TRP A 156 -8.49 -19.88 -1.02
C TRP A 156 -9.47 -18.70 -1.13
N PRO A 157 -9.38 -17.65 -0.28
CA PRO A 157 -10.29 -16.49 -0.32
C PRO A 157 -10.22 -15.63 -1.58
N GLY A 158 -9.37 -15.96 -2.55
CA GLY A 158 -9.39 -15.35 -3.88
C GLY A 158 -10.35 -16.02 -4.85
N LYS A 159 -10.94 -17.17 -4.49
CA LYS A 159 -12.04 -17.75 -5.26
C LYS A 159 -13.38 -17.13 -4.84
N LYS A 160 -14.26 -16.89 -5.82
CA LYS A 160 -15.50 -16.10 -5.66
C LYS A 160 -16.45 -16.70 -4.61
N GLU A 161 -16.57 -18.02 -4.61
CA GLU A 161 -17.41 -18.81 -3.71
C GLU A 161 -16.92 -18.73 -2.25
N VAL A 162 -15.61 -18.83 -2.03
CA VAL A 162 -15.00 -18.71 -0.69
C VAL A 162 -15.14 -17.27 -0.18
N GLU A 163 -14.87 -16.29 -1.04
CA GLU A 163 -15.03 -14.88 -0.70
C GLU A 163 -16.50 -14.54 -0.37
N LYS A 164 -17.46 -15.04 -1.15
CA LYS A 164 -18.89 -14.87 -0.89
C LYS A 164 -19.26 -15.41 0.49
N ARG A 165 -18.83 -16.63 0.83
CA ARG A 165 -19.11 -17.23 2.13
C ARG A 165 -18.53 -16.41 3.29
N LEU A 166 -17.32 -15.90 3.13
CA LEU A 166 -16.69 -15.03 4.15
C LEU A 166 -17.44 -13.70 4.30
N TRP A 167 -17.97 -13.12 3.22
CA TRP A 167 -18.82 -11.93 3.29
C TRP A 167 -20.14 -12.19 4.00
N GLU A 168 -20.79 -13.33 3.75
CA GLU A 168 -22.03 -13.72 4.43
C GLU A 168 -21.80 -13.81 5.95
N ILE A 169 -20.75 -14.52 6.37
CA ILE A 169 -20.39 -14.63 7.79
C ILE A 169 -20.07 -13.26 8.37
N SER A 170 -19.25 -12.45 7.70
CA SER A 170 -18.91 -11.10 8.18
C SER A 170 -20.16 -10.24 8.39
N THR A 171 -21.11 -10.31 7.46
CA THR A 171 -22.39 -9.60 7.56
C THR A 171 -23.21 -10.10 8.75
N GLU A 172 -23.28 -11.42 8.94
CA GLU A 172 -24.04 -12.05 10.02
C GLU A 172 -23.51 -11.69 11.41
N VAL A 173 -22.18 -11.68 11.59
CA VAL A 173 -21.55 -11.40 12.89
C VAL A 173 -21.33 -9.93 13.20
N THR A 174 -21.54 -9.03 12.23
CA THR A 174 -21.31 -7.59 12.44
C THR A 174 -22.53 -6.97 13.14
N PRO A 175 -22.38 -6.51 14.41
CA PRO A 175 -23.48 -5.90 15.13
C PRO A 175 -23.77 -4.50 14.58
N ALA A 176 -25.03 -4.08 14.67
CA ALA A 176 -25.40 -2.68 14.38
C ALA A 176 -24.88 -1.75 15.49
N GLN A 177 -25.09 -2.13 16.75
CA GLN A 177 -24.62 -1.36 17.91
C GLN A 177 -23.14 -1.64 18.17
N GLY A 178 -22.32 -0.59 18.22
CA GLY A 178 -20.88 -0.72 18.46
C GLY A 178 -20.09 -1.21 17.25
N VAL A 179 -20.63 -1.08 16.03
CA VAL A 179 -19.99 -1.51 14.78
C VAL A 179 -18.59 -0.92 14.61
N GLU A 180 -18.37 0.32 15.04
CA GLU A 180 -17.10 1.02 14.99
C GLU A 180 -16.03 0.31 15.83
N ARG A 181 -16.41 -0.20 17.00
CA ARG A 181 -15.53 -0.97 17.88
C ARG A 181 -15.35 -2.38 17.35
N PHE A 182 -16.42 -3.01 16.91
CA PHE A 182 -16.39 -4.38 16.40
C PHE A 182 -15.47 -4.52 15.17
N ASN A 183 -15.61 -3.65 14.17
CA ASN A 183 -14.79 -3.71 12.97
C ASN A 183 -13.30 -3.46 13.28
N GLN A 184 -13.00 -2.48 14.14
CA GLN A 184 -11.62 -2.27 14.60
C GLN A 184 -11.08 -3.49 15.38
N ALA A 185 -11.90 -4.07 16.24
CA ALA A 185 -11.56 -5.25 17.01
C ALA A 185 -11.24 -6.45 16.13
N MET A 186 -12.01 -6.68 15.06
CA MET A 186 -11.77 -7.77 14.12
C MET A 186 -10.43 -7.62 13.40
N MET A 187 -10.06 -6.40 13.01
CA MET A 187 -8.74 -6.11 12.45
C MET A 187 -7.62 -6.32 13.47
N ASP A 188 -7.79 -5.81 14.70
CA ASP A 188 -6.83 -5.94 15.80
C ASP A 188 -6.61 -7.41 16.20
N LEU A 189 -7.68 -8.19 16.30
CA LEU A 189 -7.62 -9.62 16.58
C LEU A 189 -6.77 -10.35 15.55
N GLY A 190 -7.01 -10.12 14.24
CA GLY A 190 -6.19 -10.72 13.21
C GLY A 190 -4.74 -10.24 13.27
N ALA A 191 -4.50 -8.96 13.57
CA ALA A 191 -3.15 -8.40 13.62
C ALA A 191 -2.32 -8.90 14.81
N MET A 192 -2.92 -9.08 15.99
CA MET A 192 -2.19 -9.27 17.26
C MET A 192 -2.36 -10.65 17.89
N VAL A 193 -3.48 -11.34 17.62
CA VAL A 193 -3.87 -12.58 18.29
C VAL A 193 -3.93 -13.73 17.29
N CYS A 194 -4.85 -13.65 16.33
CA CYS A 194 -5.04 -14.64 15.27
C CYS A 194 -4.08 -14.36 14.10
N THR A 195 -2.77 -14.36 14.38
CA THR A 195 -1.70 -14.04 13.43
C THR A 195 -1.54 -15.13 12.35
N ARG A 196 -0.84 -14.80 11.25
CA ARG A 196 -0.60 -15.76 10.14
C ARG A 196 0.08 -17.04 10.64
N SER A 197 1.15 -16.88 11.41
CA SER A 197 1.94 -17.96 11.99
C SER A 197 1.86 -17.94 13.51
N LYS A 198 1.70 -19.11 14.14
CA LYS A 198 1.66 -19.29 15.60
C LYS A 198 0.63 -18.35 16.27
N PRO A 199 -0.66 -18.47 15.94
CA PRO A 199 -1.70 -17.66 16.58
C PRO A 199 -1.74 -17.91 18.09
N LYS A 200 -2.03 -16.87 18.86
CA LYS A 200 -2.12 -16.92 20.33
C LYS A 200 -3.52 -17.38 20.76
N CYS A 201 -3.90 -18.61 20.40
CA CYS A 201 -5.26 -19.11 20.59
C CYS A 201 -5.74 -19.07 22.06
N GLU A 202 -4.85 -19.32 23.02
CA GLU A 202 -5.15 -19.22 24.46
C GLU A 202 -5.55 -17.82 24.93
N LEU A 203 -5.17 -16.78 24.17
CA LEU A 203 -5.50 -15.38 24.46
C LEU A 203 -6.67 -14.88 23.59
N CYS A 204 -7.23 -15.76 22.75
CA CYS A 204 -8.26 -15.39 21.78
C CYS A 204 -9.65 -15.40 22.44
N PRO A 205 -10.43 -14.32 22.35
CA PRO A 205 -11.77 -14.30 22.93
C PRO A 205 -12.73 -15.28 22.27
N LEU A 206 -12.42 -15.71 21.04
CA LEU A 206 -13.22 -16.63 20.24
C LEU A 206 -12.80 -18.11 20.43
N GLN A 207 -11.82 -18.39 21.28
CA GLN A 207 -11.22 -19.72 21.43
C GLN A 207 -12.27 -20.83 21.62
N THR A 208 -13.24 -20.61 22.50
CA THR A 208 -14.23 -21.63 22.92
C THR A 208 -15.16 -22.08 21.80
N GLY A 209 -15.35 -21.27 20.76
CA GLY A 209 -16.18 -21.64 19.60
C GLY A 209 -15.44 -21.61 18.27
N CYS A 210 -14.11 -21.51 18.28
CA CYS A 210 -13.31 -21.54 17.06
C CYS A 210 -13.10 -23.00 16.60
N GLU A 211 -13.69 -23.34 15.45
CA GLU A 211 -13.66 -24.69 14.90
C GLU A 211 -12.24 -25.14 14.55
N ALA A 212 -11.43 -24.27 13.94
CA ALA A 212 -10.04 -24.60 13.62
C ALA A 212 -9.12 -24.74 14.85
N TYR A 213 -9.48 -24.12 15.98
CA TYR A 213 -8.77 -24.34 17.23
C TYR A 213 -9.15 -25.70 17.84
N ALA A 214 -10.45 -26.00 17.93
CA ALA A 214 -10.95 -27.27 18.44
C ALA A 214 -10.39 -28.48 17.66
N ALA A 215 -10.19 -28.34 16.34
CA ALA A 215 -9.63 -29.37 15.48
C ALA A 215 -8.10 -29.32 15.33
N ASN A 216 -7.39 -28.36 15.95
CA ASN A 216 -5.95 -28.13 15.74
C ASN A 216 -5.55 -27.89 14.26
N THR A 217 -6.43 -27.31 13.46
CA THR A 217 -6.26 -27.12 12.00
C THR A 217 -6.09 -25.66 11.57
N TRP A 218 -5.84 -24.72 12.49
CA TRP A 218 -5.68 -23.28 12.17
C TRP A 218 -4.67 -22.99 11.05
N ALA A 219 -3.67 -23.85 10.83
CA ALA A 219 -2.65 -23.71 9.79
C ALA A 219 -3.20 -23.97 8.37
N GLN A 220 -4.35 -24.62 8.24
CA GLN A 220 -5.04 -24.90 6.99
C GLN A 220 -5.87 -23.69 6.50
N TYR A 221 -6.20 -22.77 7.42
CA TYR A 221 -7.09 -21.64 7.14
C TYR A 221 -6.39 -20.26 7.24
N PRO A 222 -6.70 -19.34 6.31
CA PRO A 222 -7.42 -19.58 5.06
C PRO A 222 -6.63 -20.47 4.09
N GLY A 223 -7.31 -21.09 3.14
CA GLY A 223 -6.66 -21.87 2.09
C GLY A 223 -5.63 -21.04 1.33
N LYS A 224 -4.52 -21.67 0.94
CA LYS A 224 -3.39 -20.99 0.30
C LYS A 224 -3.73 -20.59 -1.13
N LYS A 225 -3.24 -19.43 -1.55
CA LYS A 225 -3.23 -19.06 -2.97
C LYS A 225 -2.49 -20.15 -3.76
N PRO A 226 -3.04 -20.64 -4.88
CA PRO A 226 -2.31 -21.54 -5.77
C PRO A 226 -0.96 -20.93 -6.15
N LYS A 227 0.12 -21.73 -6.04
CA LYS A 227 1.46 -21.26 -6.40
C LYS A 227 1.48 -20.93 -7.89
N GLN A 228 2.05 -19.78 -8.22
CA GLN A 228 2.40 -19.40 -9.59
C GLN A 228 3.90 -19.17 -9.63
N THR A 229 4.57 -19.67 -10.67
CA THR A 229 5.94 -19.29 -10.97
C THR A 229 5.94 -17.82 -11.35
N LEU A 230 6.71 -17.01 -10.63
CA LEU A 230 6.85 -15.60 -10.95
C LEU A 230 7.83 -15.47 -12.13
N PRO A 231 7.44 -14.82 -13.23
CA PRO A 231 8.37 -14.59 -14.33
C PRO A 231 9.53 -13.71 -13.85
N GLU A 232 10.72 -13.96 -14.40
CA GLU A 232 11.91 -13.17 -14.15
C GLU A 232 12.17 -12.25 -15.35
N ARG A 233 12.54 -11.01 -15.08
CA ARG A 233 12.86 -9.99 -16.08
C ARG A 233 14.16 -9.33 -15.70
N THR A 234 14.97 -8.96 -16.68
CA THR A 234 16.15 -8.13 -16.46
C THR A 234 15.88 -6.70 -16.90
N GLY A 235 16.40 -5.72 -16.17
CA GLY A 235 16.34 -4.32 -16.55
C GLY A 235 17.66 -3.62 -16.27
N TYR A 236 18.20 -2.94 -17.28
CA TYR A 236 19.41 -2.15 -17.18
C TYR A 236 19.02 -0.72 -16.83
N LEU A 237 19.44 -0.21 -15.67
CA LEU A 237 19.17 1.15 -15.24
C LEU A 237 20.39 2.02 -15.50
N LEU A 238 20.26 3.07 -16.31
CA LEU A 238 21.34 3.99 -16.61
C LEU A 238 21.41 5.11 -15.56
N LEU A 239 22.49 5.16 -14.80
CA LEU A 239 22.77 6.14 -13.76
C LEU A 239 23.73 7.19 -14.34
N MET A 240 23.19 8.16 -15.08
CA MET A 240 24.00 9.30 -15.53
C MET A 240 24.19 10.28 -14.38
N GLN A 241 25.45 10.62 -14.08
CA GLN A 241 25.81 11.51 -12.98
C GLN A 241 26.68 12.68 -13.46
N HIS A 242 26.37 13.88 -13.00
CA HIS A 242 27.12 15.11 -13.27
C HIS A 242 27.12 16.00 -12.03
N GLU A 243 28.29 16.43 -11.55
CA GLU A 243 28.44 17.42 -10.45
C GLU A 243 27.54 17.20 -9.21
N GLY A 244 27.30 15.93 -8.82
CA GLY A 244 26.46 15.58 -7.67
C GLY A 244 24.96 15.53 -7.97
N GLU A 245 24.57 15.59 -9.23
CA GLU A 245 23.21 15.39 -9.73
C GLU A 245 23.12 14.11 -10.55
N VAL A 246 21.93 13.53 -10.59
CA VAL A 246 21.65 12.33 -11.39
C VAL A 246 20.43 12.52 -12.26
N TYR A 247 20.48 12.01 -13.48
CA TYR A 247 19.35 12.13 -14.40
C TYR A 247 18.28 11.07 -14.11
N LEU A 248 17.03 11.51 -13.96
CA LEU A 248 15.85 10.69 -13.81
C LEU A 248 14.80 11.07 -14.85
N GLU A 249 13.96 10.11 -15.23
CA GLU A 249 12.82 10.30 -16.13
C GLU A 249 11.53 9.92 -15.44
N GLN A 250 10.48 10.70 -15.67
CA GLN A 250 9.14 10.38 -15.19
C GLN A 250 8.57 9.22 -16.01
N ARG A 251 8.18 8.15 -15.31
CA ARG A 251 7.50 7.01 -15.93
C ARG A 251 6.10 7.40 -16.38
N PRO A 252 5.59 6.80 -17.48
CA PRO A 252 4.19 6.98 -17.89
C PRO A 252 3.21 6.74 -16.72
N PRO A 253 2.04 7.40 -16.66
CA PRO A 253 1.12 7.29 -15.51
C PRO A 253 0.63 5.86 -15.20
N SER A 254 0.64 4.98 -16.21
CA SER A 254 0.26 3.57 -16.12
C SER A 254 1.48 2.64 -16.25
N GLY A 255 1.33 1.41 -15.75
CA GLY A 255 2.39 0.40 -15.78
C GLY A 255 3.34 0.44 -14.58
N LEU A 256 4.54 -0.13 -14.76
CA LEU A 256 5.53 -0.28 -13.70
C LEU A 256 5.99 1.10 -13.19
N TRP A 257 5.81 1.32 -11.88
CA TRP A 257 6.15 2.57 -11.19
C TRP A 257 5.49 3.81 -11.82
N GLY A 258 4.28 3.67 -12.38
CA GLY A 258 3.72 4.75 -13.19
C GLY A 258 3.61 6.08 -12.46
N GLY A 259 4.04 7.17 -13.11
CA GLY A 259 4.13 8.53 -12.57
C GLY A 259 5.28 8.77 -11.58
N LEU A 260 6.14 7.79 -11.28
CA LEU A 260 7.34 7.98 -10.47
C LEU A 260 8.54 8.33 -11.35
N PHE A 261 9.50 9.02 -10.76
CA PHE A 261 10.81 9.25 -11.37
C PHE A 261 11.71 8.02 -11.18
N CYS A 262 12.34 7.61 -12.28
CA CYS A 262 13.25 6.47 -12.33
C CYS A 262 14.48 6.78 -13.19
N PHE A 263 15.56 6.03 -12.97
CA PHE A 263 16.64 5.99 -13.95
C PHE A 263 16.11 5.46 -15.29
N PRO A 264 16.60 5.97 -16.43
CA PRO A 264 16.29 5.40 -17.74
C PRO A 264 16.52 3.89 -17.74
N GLN A 265 15.53 3.14 -18.21
CA GLN A 265 15.50 1.67 -18.14
C GLN A 265 15.51 1.04 -19.52
N PHE A 266 16.38 0.06 -19.72
CA PHE A 266 16.56 -0.69 -20.96
C PHE A 266 16.40 -2.20 -20.76
N SER A 267 16.08 -2.93 -21.83
CA SER A 267 15.95 -4.39 -21.81
C SER A 267 17.31 -5.09 -21.75
N ASP A 268 18.34 -4.46 -22.31
CA ASP A 268 19.68 -4.99 -22.50
C ASP A 268 20.70 -3.83 -22.59
N GLU A 269 21.98 -4.16 -22.46
CA GLU A 269 23.06 -3.16 -22.55
C GLU A 269 23.19 -2.57 -23.96
N ALA A 270 22.88 -3.35 -25.01
CA ALA A 270 23.01 -2.91 -26.39
C ALA A 270 22.05 -1.74 -26.72
N SER A 271 20.80 -1.84 -26.28
CA SER A 271 19.79 -0.79 -26.43
C SER A 271 20.12 0.46 -25.60
N LEU A 272 20.67 0.29 -24.40
CA LEU A 272 21.21 1.40 -23.59
C LEU A 272 22.33 2.14 -24.35
N ARG A 273 23.31 1.41 -24.88
CA ARG A 273 24.43 2.02 -25.64
C ARG A 273 23.94 2.69 -26.92
N ALA A 274 22.96 2.11 -27.61
CA ALA A 274 22.34 2.74 -28.78
C ALA A 274 21.64 4.05 -28.42
N TRP A 275 20.94 4.11 -27.27
CA TRP A 275 20.29 5.32 -26.78
C TRP A 275 21.28 6.44 -26.45
N LEU A 276 22.42 6.09 -25.82
CA LEU A 276 23.53 7.03 -25.57
C LEU A 276 24.12 7.56 -26.89
N ALA A 277 24.38 6.67 -27.85
CA ALA A 277 24.95 7.03 -29.15
C ALA A 277 24.04 7.99 -29.94
N GLN A 278 22.72 7.75 -29.94
CA GLN A 278 21.74 8.65 -30.56
C GLN A 278 21.78 10.07 -29.97
N ARG A 279 22.10 10.20 -28.68
CA ARG A 279 22.24 11.48 -27.96
C ARG A 279 23.66 12.03 -27.96
N LYS A 280 24.57 11.39 -28.71
CA LYS A 280 25.99 11.76 -28.81
C LYS A 280 26.69 11.80 -27.44
N ILE A 281 26.27 10.95 -26.52
CA ILE A 281 26.88 10.79 -25.19
C ILE A 281 27.90 9.66 -25.29
N SER A 282 29.16 9.93 -24.94
CA SER A 282 30.19 8.89 -24.90
C SER A 282 29.90 7.89 -23.77
N ALA A 283 30.13 6.61 -24.05
CA ALA A 283 29.96 5.51 -23.09
C ALA A 283 31.31 4.91 -22.65
N ASP A 284 32.42 5.62 -22.86
CA ASP A 284 33.79 5.11 -22.63
C ASP A 284 34.06 4.75 -21.15
N ASN A 285 33.44 5.49 -20.23
CA ASN A 285 33.50 5.27 -18.78
C ASN A 285 32.23 4.62 -18.21
N LEU A 286 31.40 3.98 -19.05
CA LEU A 286 30.22 3.23 -18.58
C LEU A 286 30.69 2.02 -17.76
N SER A 287 30.21 1.91 -16.52
CA SER A 287 30.58 0.80 -15.62
C SER A 287 29.35 0.17 -14.97
N GLN A 288 29.38 -1.14 -14.78
CA GLN A 288 28.29 -1.86 -14.12
C GLN A 288 28.49 -1.84 -12.60
N LEU A 289 27.46 -1.46 -11.84
CA LEU A 289 27.43 -1.60 -10.39
C LEU A 289 26.85 -2.96 -9.97
N VAL A 290 26.83 -3.25 -8.67
CA VAL A 290 26.32 -4.52 -8.14
C VAL A 290 24.84 -4.71 -8.50
N ALA A 291 24.56 -5.73 -9.31
CA ALA A 291 23.21 -6.11 -9.69
C ALA A 291 22.42 -6.64 -8.48
N PHE A 292 21.11 -6.43 -8.47
CA PHE A 292 20.24 -6.92 -7.40
C PHE A 292 18.83 -7.23 -7.89
N ARG A 293 18.16 -8.14 -7.18
CA ARG A 293 16.77 -8.51 -7.47
C ARG A 293 15.80 -7.62 -6.68
N HIS A 294 14.80 -7.09 -7.38
CA HIS A 294 13.63 -6.44 -6.80
C HIS A 294 12.38 -7.29 -7.08
N THR A 295 11.69 -7.71 -6.01
CA THR A 295 10.56 -8.65 -6.11
C THR A 295 9.23 -7.91 -6.06
N PHE A 296 8.42 -8.07 -7.10
CA PHE A 296 7.02 -7.69 -7.10
C PHE A 296 6.13 -8.89 -6.75
N SER A 297 4.86 -8.61 -6.46
CA SER A 297 3.85 -9.65 -6.22
C SER A 297 3.57 -10.56 -7.43
N HIS A 298 3.99 -10.14 -8.63
CA HIS A 298 3.62 -10.77 -9.90
C HIS A 298 4.82 -11.05 -10.83
N PHE A 299 6.05 -10.61 -10.50
CA PHE A 299 7.29 -10.95 -11.21
C PHE A 299 8.53 -10.56 -10.39
N HIS A 300 9.71 -11.05 -10.79
CA HIS A 300 11.00 -10.57 -10.29
C HIS A 300 11.67 -9.69 -11.34
N LEU A 301 12.24 -8.56 -10.91
CA LEU A 301 13.08 -7.70 -11.74
C LEU A 301 14.52 -7.76 -11.25
N ASP A 302 15.40 -8.35 -12.05
CA ASP A 302 16.84 -8.29 -11.87
C ASP A 302 17.35 -6.98 -12.45
N ILE A 303 17.79 -6.10 -11.56
CA ILE A 303 18.23 -4.75 -11.89
C ILE A 303 19.75 -4.77 -12.05
N VAL A 304 20.21 -4.33 -13.21
CA VAL A 304 21.63 -4.13 -13.54
C VAL A 304 21.88 -2.62 -13.63
N PRO A 305 22.44 -1.98 -12.60
CA PRO A 305 22.73 -0.55 -12.64
C PRO A 305 24.00 -0.30 -13.46
N MET A 306 23.92 0.63 -14.41
CA MET A 306 24.99 1.03 -15.31
C MET A 306 25.30 2.50 -15.05
N TRP A 307 26.41 2.76 -14.38
CA TRP A 307 26.84 4.11 -14.00
C TRP A 307 27.67 4.76 -15.11
N LEU A 308 27.39 6.04 -15.36
CA LEU A 308 28.08 6.86 -16.35
C LEU A 308 28.30 8.29 -15.81
N GLY A 309 29.55 8.67 -15.62
CA GLY A 309 29.91 10.07 -15.37
C GLY A 309 29.87 10.88 -16.66
N VAL A 310 29.06 11.94 -16.73
CA VAL A 310 28.95 12.81 -17.92
C VAL A 310 29.56 14.19 -17.67
N SER A 311 30.20 14.75 -18.69
CA SER A 311 30.91 16.04 -18.60
C SER A 311 30.05 17.27 -18.93
N SER A 312 28.94 17.10 -19.66
CA SER A 312 28.02 18.20 -19.99
C SER A 312 26.62 17.70 -20.34
N PHE A 313 25.61 18.57 -20.17
CA PHE A 313 24.18 18.25 -20.10
C PHE A 313 23.38 18.42 -21.41
N SER A 314 23.95 19.04 -22.44
CA SER A 314 23.17 19.73 -23.49
C SER A 314 22.33 18.82 -24.41
N SER A 315 22.39 17.50 -24.27
CA SER A 315 21.67 16.52 -25.11
C SER A 315 20.46 15.83 -24.46
N CYS A 316 20.17 16.07 -23.17
CA CYS A 316 19.04 15.44 -22.47
C CYS A 316 17.88 16.39 -22.10
N MET A 317 18.00 17.69 -22.40
CA MET A 317 16.99 18.70 -22.00
C MET A 317 15.77 18.83 -22.93
N ASP A 318 15.78 18.20 -24.12
CA ASP A 318 14.70 18.36 -25.12
C ASP A 318 13.47 17.46 -24.88
N GLU A 319 13.49 16.59 -23.87
CA GLU A 319 12.33 15.76 -23.51
C GLU A 319 11.70 16.27 -22.20
N SER A 320 10.49 16.80 -22.30
CA SER A 320 9.68 17.40 -21.21
C SER A 320 9.38 16.51 -19.97
N ALA A 321 10.00 15.32 -19.86
CA ALA A 321 9.75 14.33 -18.80
C ALA A 321 11.00 13.97 -17.96
N GLY A 322 12.18 14.53 -18.27
CA GLY A 322 13.43 14.29 -17.51
C GLY A 322 13.72 15.37 -16.47
N LEU A 323 14.42 15.02 -15.39
CA LEU A 323 15.00 15.98 -14.44
C LEU A 323 16.38 15.56 -13.96
N TRP A 324 17.23 16.54 -13.65
CA TRP A 324 18.46 16.35 -12.89
C TRP A 324 18.15 16.43 -11.40
N TYR A 325 18.22 15.29 -10.74
CA TYR A 325 17.93 15.14 -9.33
C TYR A 325 19.19 15.46 -8.52
N ASN A 326 19.18 16.60 -7.84
CA ASN A 326 20.28 17.02 -7.00
C ASN A 326 20.40 16.12 -5.76
N LEU A 327 21.55 15.47 -5.58
CA LEU A 327 21.73 14.53 -4.47
C LEU A 327 21.81 15.25 -3.11
N ALA A 328 22.26 16.50 -3.07
CA ALA A 328 22.41 17.29 -1.84
C ALA A 328 21.13 18.07 -1.48
N GLN A 329 20.45 18.63 -2.47
CA GLN A 329 19.21 19.41 -2.33
C GLN A 329 18.09 18.77 -3.18
N PRO A 330 17.57 17.62 -2.76
CA PRO A 330 16.67 16.83 -3.59
C PRO A 330 15.34 17.55 -3.87
N PRO A 331 14.85 17.57 -5.12
CA PRO A 331 13.51 18.04 -5.41
C PRO A 331 12.45 17.11 -4.80
N SER A 332 11.29 17.68 -4.47
CA SER A 332 10.15 16.95 -3.88
C SER A 332 9.38 16.16 -4.93
N VAL A 333 10.00 15.10 -5.46
CA VAL A 333 9.38 14.17 -6.42
C VAL A 333 9.22 12.77 -5.86
N GLY A 334 8.28 12.00 -6.43
CA GLY A 334 8.05 10.60 -6.08
C GLY A 334 9.07 9.66 -6.74
N LEU A 335 9.77 8.86 -5.94
CA LEU A 335 10.79 7.91 -6.42
C LEU A 335 10.33 6.47 -6.28
N ALA A 336 10.74 5.62 -7.23
CA ALA A 336 10.60 4.18 -7.08
C ALA A 336 11.57 3.64 -6.01
N ALA A 337 11.17 2.62 -5.26
CA ALA A 337 12.00 2.04 -4.20
C ALA A 337 13.43 1.62 -4.62
N PRO A 338 13.69 0.97 -5.77
CA PRO A 338 15.06 0.67 -6.18
C PRO A 338 15.85 1.91 -6.59
N VAL A 339 15.19 2.97 -7.03
CA VAL A 339 15.82 4.26 -7.38
C VAL A 339 16.29 4.95 -6.11
N GLU A 340 15.45 4.97 -5.07
CA GLU A 340 15.84 5.50 -3.75
C GLU A 340 17.05 4.75 -3.16
N ARG A 341 17.07 3.41 -3.28
CA ARG A 341 18.22 2.59 -2.87
C ARG A 341 19.50 2.98 -3.61
N LEU A 342 19.42 3.16 -4.93
CA LEU A 342 20.57 3.53 -5.75
C LEU A 342 21.05 4.95 -5.46
N ILE A 343 20.14 5.91 -5.27
CA ILE A 343 20.46 7.29 -4.86
C ILE A 343 21.16 7.31 -3.49
N GLN A 344 20.72 6.49 -2.53
CA GLN A 344 21.39 6.36 -1.23
C GLN A 344 22.81 5.81 -1.37
N GLN A 345 23.03 4.84 -2.27
CA GLN A 345 24.36 4.32 -2.56
C GLN A 345 25.26 5.42 -3.16
N LEU A 346 24.79 6.14 -4.19
CA LEU A 346 25.56 7.23 -4.81
C LEU A 346 25.90 8.35 -3.82
N ARG A 347 24.99 8.67 -2.89
CA ARG A 347 25.26 9.63 -1.81
C ARG A 347 26.36 9.17 -0.84
N ALA A 348 26.51 7.86 -0.63
CA ALA A 348 27.53 7.32 0.24
C ALA A 348 28.93 7.33 -0.41
N GLU A 349 29.00 7.25 -1.74
CA GLU A 349 30.25 7.28 -2.52
C GLU A 349 30.78 8.71 -2.76
N VAL A 350 29.94 9.74 -2.58
CA VAL A 350 30.29 11.17 -2.72
C VAL A 350 30.79 11.79 -1.41
N ARG A 351 30.74 11.05 -0.29
CA ARG A 351 31.33 11.44 1.00
C ARG A 351 32.69 10.80 1.19
#